data_AF-A0A0V8HV89-F1
#
_entry.id   AF-A0A0V8HV89-F1
#
_cell.length_a   1.000
_cell.length_b   1.000
_cell.length_c   1.000
_cell.angle_alpha   90.00
_cell.angle_beta   90.00
_cell.angle_gamma   90.00
#
_symmetry.space_group_name_H-M   'P 1'
#
loop_
_entity.id
_entity.type
_entity.pdbx_description
1 polymer ?
#
loop_
_entity_poly.entity_id
_entity_poly.type
_entity_poly.pdbx_seq_one_letter_code
_entity_poly.pdbx_strand_id
1 'polypeptide(L)' 'MGLVAVPAAQASSKTYTQDVASAGTCAKMEKATVQAFKSSGYKVKSHACLKSSGTYTLMISYSK' A
#
# COMPACT_ATOMS: atom_id res chain seq x y z
N MET A 1 23.04 5.86 -1.45
CA MET A 1 22.28 4.92 -0.59
C MET A 1 20.89 4.78 -1.19
N GLY A 2 20.55 3.58 -1.67
CA GLY A 2 19.44 3.32 -2.59
C GLY A 2 18.06 3.49 -1.94
N LEU A 3 17.27 4.41 -2.50
CA LEU A 3 15.84 4.54 -2.26
C LEU A 3 15.16 3.31 -2.87
N VAL A 4 14.73 2.37 -2.02
CA VAL A 4 13.85 1.27 -2.44
C VAL A 4 12.58 1.94 -2.96
N ALA A 5 12.45 1.94 -4.29
CA ALA A 5 11.40 2.62 -5.01
C ALA A 5 10.05 2.07 -4.57
N VAL A 6 9.37 2.79 -3.69
CA VAL A 6 7.92 2.70 -3.56
C VAL A 6 7.40 2.98 -4.97
N PRO A 7 6.80 1.98 -5.67
CA PRO A 7 6.30 2.19 -7.02
C PRO A 7 5.41 3.43 -6.98
N ALA A 8 5.60 4.34 -7.94
CA ALA A 8 5.03 5.67 -7.97
C ALA A 8 3.51 5.64 -7.76
N ALA A 9 3.09 5.58 -6.50
CA ALA A 9 1.73 5.80 -6.10
C ALA A 9 1.43 7.21 -6.56
N GLN A 10 0.35 7.38 -7.34
CA GLN A 10 -0.08 8.68 -7.81
C GLN A 10 0.05 9.67 -6.66
N ALA A 11 1.00 10.58 -6.83
CA ALA A 11 1.62 11.35 -5.77
C ALA A 11 0.65 12.42 -5.25
N SER A 12 -0.32 11.99 -4.44
CA SER A 12 -1.02 12.88 -3.50
C SER A 12 -0.53 12.57 -2.09
N SER A 13 0.79 12.67 -1.92
CA SER A 13 1.58 12.84 -0.69
C SER A 13 1.42 11.84 0.46
N LYS A 14 0.42 10.95 0.48
CA LYS A 14 0.03 10.14 1.66
C LYS A 14 -0.69 8.84 1.33
N THR A 15 -0.73 8.36 0.09
CA THR A 15 -1.43 7.10 -0.26
C THR A 15 -0.59 6.23 -1.18
N TYR A 16 -0.34 5.00 -0.76
CA TYR A 16 0.29 3.93 -1.52
C TYR A 16 -0.79 3.12 -2.25
N THR A 17 -0.59 2.85 -3.54
CA THR A 17 -1.56 2.09 -4.34
C THR A 17 -0.85 0.99 -5.12
N GLN A 18 -1.36 -0.25 -5.08
CA GLN A 18 -0.79 -1.39 -5.79
C GLN A 18 -1.88 -2.35 -6.27
N ASP A 19 -1.91 -2.66 -7.56
CA ASP A 19 -2.77 -3.72 -8.11
C ASP A 19 -2.20 -5.11 -7.86
N VAL A 20 -3.06 -6.04 -7.45
CA VAL A 20 -2.76 -7.43 -7.18
C VAL A 20 -3.80 -8.34 -7.82
N ALA A 21 -3.38 -9.53 -8.24
CA ALA A 21 -4.22 -10.46 -8.97
C ALA A 21 -5.30 -11.16 -8.11
N SER A 22 -5.25 -11.05 -6.78
CA SER A 22 -6.14 -11.82 -5.91
C SER A 22 -6.36 -11.19 -4.52
N ALA A 23 -7.53 -11.42 -3.94
CA ALA A 23 -7.90 -10.94 -2.61
C ALA A 23 -6.92 -11.42 -1.52
N GLY A 24 -6.51 -12.69 -1.56
CA GLY A 24 -5.58 -13.26 -0.58
C GLY A 24 -4.20 -12.61 -0.64
N THR A 25 -3.72 -12.28 -1.85
CA THR A 25 -2.48 -11.52 -2.05
C THR A 25 -2.64 -10.09 -1.54
N CYS A 26 -3.81 -9.47 -1.76
CA CYS A 26 -4.10 -8.12 -1.29
C CYS A 26 -3.97 -8.01 0.23
N ALA A 27 -4.62 -8.91 0.99
CA ALA A 27 -4.55 -8.91 2.45
C ALA A 27 -3.12 -9.17 2.99
N LYS A 28 -2.36 -10.06 2.34
CA LYS A 28 -0.96 -10.32 2.73
C LYS A 28 -0.06 -9.10 2.47
N MET A 29 -0.15 -8.53 1.27
CA MET A 29 0.58 -7.33 0.88
C MET A 29 0.20 -6.14 1.76
N GLU A 30 -1.09 -5.98 2.07
CA GLU A 30 -1.58 -4.95 2.98
C GLU A 30 -0.89 -5.04 4.34
N LYS A 31 -0.94 -6.21 4.98
CA LYS A 31 -0.34 -6.41 6.31
C LYS A 31 1.17 -6.16 6.29
N ALA A 32 1.87 -6.69 5.29
CA ALA A 32 3.32 -6.50 5.14
C ALA A 32 3.66 -5.00 4.95
N THR A 33 2.90 -4.31 4.11
CA THR A 33 3.13 -2.90 3.81
C THR A 33 2.80 -2.00 5.00
N VAL A 34 1.71 -2.28 5.74
CA VAL A 34 1.38 -1.58 6.99
C VAL A 34 2.48 -1.75 8.03
N GLN A 35 3.04 -2.95 8.16
CA GLN A 35 4.17 -3.18 9.07
C GLN A 35 5.43 -2.42 8.62
N ALA A 36 5.74 -2.43 7.32
CA ALA A 36 6.88 -1.69 6.78
C ALA A 36 6.77 -0.18 7.02
N PHE A 37 5.58 0.40 6.81
CA PHE A 37 5.32 1.81 7.11
C PHE A 37 5.49 2.12 8.59
N LYS A 38 4.91 1.30 9.49
CA LYS A 38 5.06 1.47 10.94
C LYS A 38 6.52 1.36 11.39
N SER A 39 7.26 0.38 10.86
CA SER A 39 8.69 0.20 11.16
C SER A 39 9.55 1.36 10.66
N SER A 40 9.11 2.04 9.60
CA SER A 40 9.80 3.21 9.03
C SER A 40 9.39 4.52 9.71
N GLY A 41 8.56 4.47 10.76
CA GLY A 41 8.09 5.63 11.51
C GLY A 41 6.93 6.39 10.87
N TYR A 42 6.23 5.79 9.91
CA TYR A 42 5.01 6.35 9.32
C TYR A 42 3.75 5.81 10.02
N LYS A 43 2.78 6.68 10.27
CA LYS A 43 1.45 6.30 10.76
C LYS A 43 0.54 5.95 9.60
N VAL A 44 0.16 4.68 9.50
CA VAL A 44 -0.92 4.25 8.61
C VAL A 44 -2.26 4.78 9.15
N LYS A 45 -2.96 5.58 8.35
CA LYS A 45 -4.28 6.14 8.65
C LYS A 45 -5.40 5.22 8.18
N SER A 46 -5.31 4.75 6.94
CA SER A 46 -6.31 3.90 6.31
C SER A 46 -5.64 2.89 5.41
N HIS A 47 -6.26 1.73 5.24
CA HIS A 47 -5.89 0.75 4.23
C HIS A 47 -7.17 0.11 3.70
N ALA A 48 -7.18 -0.22 2.41
CA ALA A 48 -8.31 -0.84 1.75
C ALA A 48 -7.82 -1.71 0.60
N CYS A 49 -8.45 -2.87 0.46
CA CYS A 49 -8.36 -3.71 -0.73
C CYS A 49 -9.63 -3.54 -1.55
N LEU A 50 -9.58 -2.70 -2.58
CA LEU A 50 -10.70 -2.44 -3.47
C LEU A 50 -10.71 -3.47 -4.60
N LYS A 51 -11.86 -4.04 -4.94
CA LYS A 51 -11.97 -4.89 -6.12
C LYS A 51 -12.15 -4.00 -7.36
N SER A 52 -11.29 -4.15 -8.37
CA SER A 52 -11.33 -3.38 -9.62
C SER A 52 -11.26 -4.34 -10.81
N SER A 53 -12.22 -4.30 -11.74
CA SER A 53 -12.37 -5.17 -12.94
C SER A 53 -11.34 -6.31 -13.12
N GLY A 54 -11.50 -7.40 -12.35
CA GLY A 54 -10.68 -8.62 -12.46
C GLY A 54 -9.43 -8.66 -11.58
N THR A 55 -9.05 -7.56 -10.94
CA THR A 55 -7.95 -7.43 -9.98
C THR A 55 -8.42 -6.85 -8.65
N TYR A 56 -7.48 -6.69 -7.72
CA TYR A 56 -7.68 -6.00 -6.46
C TYR A 56 -6.64 -4.88 -6.37
N THR A 57 -7.07 -3.69 -6.01
CA THR A 57 -6.20 -2.55 -5.78
C THR A 57 -6.03 -2.37 -4.28
N LEU A 58 -4.82 -2.64 -3.79
CA LEU A 58 -4.38 -2.31 -2.45
C LEU A 58 -4.15 -0.80 -2.36
N MET A 59 -4.82 -0.13 -1.44
CA MET A 59 -4.62 1.28 -1.09
C MET A 59 -4.20 1.37 0.37
N ILE A 60 -3.15 2.13 0.69
CA ILE A 60 -2.70 2.38 2.06
C ILE A 60 -2.40 3.86 2.21
N SER A 61 -3.24 4.56 2.95
CA SER A 61 -2.99 5.94 3.34
C SER A 61 -2.12 5.99 4.60
N TYR A 62 -1.03 6.74 4.52
CA TYR A 62 -0.06 6.93 5.59
C TYR A 62 0.29 8.41 5.75
N SER A 63 0.65 8.80 6.96
CA SER A 63 1.21 10.11 7.27
C SER A 63 2.55 9.91 7.97
N LYS A 64 3.48 10.80 7.68
CA LYS A 64 4.58 11.07 8.61
C LYS A 64 4.04 11.90 9.78
#